data_AF-A0A7X9BEX4-F1
#
_entry.id   AF-A0A7X9BEX4-F1
#
_cell.length_a   1.000
_cell.length_b   1.000
_cell.length_c   1.000
_cell.angle_alpha   90.00
_cell.angle_beta   90.00
_cell.angle_gamma   90.00
#
_symmetry.space_group_name_H-M   'P 1'
#
loop_
_entity.id
_entity.type
_entity.pdbx_description
1 polymer ?
#
loop_
_entity_poly.entity_id
_entity_poly.type
_entity_poly.pdbx_seq_one_letter_code
_entity_poly.pdbx_strand_id
1 'polypeptide(L)'
;MKKQAWLFAKVVTMYIGSVIGAGFASGQEIMQFFVLHGLDGIKGLLLMSVLFAYLGGYVMYLCTSLRSASYKDVFIKLIGRQAGAVMDRLNLCILLGSLSVMMAGSAAV
;
A
#
# COMPACT_ATOMS: atom_id res chain seq x y z
N MET A 1 -6.70 28.48 4.60
CA MET A 1 -5.85 27.91 3.52
C MET A 1 -4.69 27.06 4.06
N LYS A 2 -3.79 27.59 4.91
CA LYS A 2 -2.65 26.81 5.46
C LYS A 2 -3.01 25.47 6.13
N LYS A 3 -4.13 25.42 6.88
CA LYS A 3 -4.58 24.21 7.59
C LYS A 3 -5.02 23.08 6.64
N GLN A 4 -5.63 23.40 5.49
CA GLN A 4 -6.01 22.40 4.49
C GLN A 4 -4.80 21.88 3.72
N ALA A 5 -3.84 22.74 3.37
CA ALA A 5 -2.59 22.30 2.76
C ALA A 5 -1.83 21.31 3.66
N TRP A 6 -1.83 21.53 4.98
CA TRP A 6 -1.23 20.62 5.95
C TRP A 6 -1.93 19.25 6.01
N LEU A 7 -3.27 19.24 5.97
CA LEU A 7 -4.02 17.99 5.94
C LEU A 7 -3.77 17.21 4.64
N PHE A 8 -3.72 17.90 3.51
CA PHE A 8 -3.39 17.29 2.23
C PHE A 8 -2.00 16.64 2.24
N ALA A 9 -0.98 17.39 2.70
CA ALA A 9 0.38 16.87 2.82
C ALA A 9 0.44 15.63 3.73
N LYS A 10 -0.28 15.62 4.85
CA LYS A 10 -0.37 14.45 5.74
C LYS A 10 -0.90 13.21 5.03
N VAL A 11 -1.99 13.34 4.28
CA VAL A 11 -2.59 12.20 3.56
C VAL A 11 -1.66 11.70 2.47
N VAL A 12 -1.03 12.60 1.71
CA VAL A 12 -0.09 12.24 0.65
C VAL A 12 1.12 11.51 1.21
N THR A 13 1.77 12.05 2.25
CA THR A 13 2.94 11.40 2.88
C THR A 13 2.56 10.07 3.52
N MET A 14 1.38 9.97 4.14
CA MET A 14 0.90 8.70 4.70
C MET A 14 0.66 7.65 3.63
N TYR A 15 0.06 8.03 2.49
CA TYR A 15 -0.15 7.11 1.37
C TYR A 15 1.17 6.63 0.78
N ILE A 16 2.08 7.56 0.47
CA ILE A 16 3.41 7.24 -0.07
C ILE A 16 4.16 6.31 0.90
N GLY A 17 4.18 6.63 2.19
CA GLY A 17 4.84 5.81 3.20
C GLY A 17 4.18 4.45 3.45
N SER A 18 2.87 4.31 3.18
CA SER A 18 2.18 3.02 3.31
C SER A 18 2.41 2.11 2.11
N VAL A 19 2.64 2.68 0.92
CA VAL A 19 2.92 1.92 -0.30
C VAL A 19 4.39 1.48 -0.37
N ILE A 20 5.32 2.31 0.13
CA ILE A 20 6.75 2.01 0.13
C ILE A 20 7.05 0.95 1.20
N GLY A 21 7.28 -0.29 0.77
CA GLY A 21 7.73 -1.40 1.62
C GLY A 21 9.25 -1.57 1.66
N ALA A 22 9.72 -2.64 2.32
CA ALA A 22 11.15 -2.98 2.42
C ALA A 22 11.81 -3.22 1.04
N GLY A 23 11.07 -3.75 0.07
CA GLY A 23 11.55 -3.99 -1.29
C GLY A 23 11.80 -2.70 -2.08
N PHE A 24 10.91 -1.71 -1.95
CA PHE A 24 11.12 -0.36 -2.49
C PHE A 24 12.26 0.37 -1.76
N ALA A 25 12.33 0.26 -0.43
CA ALA A 25 13.37 0.92 0.37
C ALA A 25 14.78 0.36 0.12
N SER A 26 14.90 -0.97 -0.08
CA SER A 26 16.17 -1.62 -0.47
C SER A 26 16.51 -1.48 -1.94
N GLY A 27 15.55 -1.05 -2.77
CA GLY A 27 15.69 -0.92 -4.23
C GLY A 27 15.66 -2.23 -5.00
N GLN A 28 15.55 -3.39 -4.33
CA GLN A 28 15.59 -4.70 -4.98
C GLN A 28 14.43 -4.91 -5.97
N GLU A 29 13.22 -4.54 -5.57
CA GLU A 29 12.05 -4.65 -6.45
C GLU A 29 12.18 -3.71 -7.66
N ILE A 30 12.70 -2.50 -7.44
CA ILE A 30 12.87 -1.52 -8.52
C ILE A 30 13.89 -2.03 -9.55
N MET A 31 15.00 -2.58 -9.06
CA MET A 31 16.04 -3.15 -9.92
C MET A 31 15.48 -4.29 -10.75
N GLN A 32 14.78 -5.24 -10.12
CA GLN A 32 14.34 -6.47 -10.77
C GLN A 32 13.17 -6.26 -11.73
N PHE A 33 12.21 -5.38 -11.40
CA PHE A 33 11.04 -5.17 -12.23
C PHE A 33 11.22 -4.10 -13.31
N PHE A 34 12.03 -3.06 -13.07
CA PHE A 34 12.17 -1.94 -14.00
C PHE A 34 13.56 -1.84 -14.61
N VAL A 35 14.61 -1.77 -13.78
CA VAL A 35 15.96 -1.41 -14.28
C VAL A 35 16.56 -2.50 -15.17
N LEU A 36 16.42 -3.78 -14.80
CA LEU A 36 16.94 -4.89 -15.59
C LEU A 36 16.28 -5.02 -16.98
N HIS A 37 15.09 -4.46 -17.17
CA HIS A 37 14.35 -4.50 -18.44
C HIS A 37 14.65 -3.30 -19.35
N GLY A 38 15.58 -2.41 -18.98
CA GLY A 38 16.00 -1.28 -19.81
C GLY A 38 14.83 -0.35 -20.20
N LEU A 39 14.70 -0.06 -21.49
CA LEU A 39 13.66 0.85 -22.01
C LEU A 39 12.24 0.31 -21.83
N ASP A 40 12.04 -1.00 -21.85
CA ASP A 40 10.71 -1.58 -21.60
C ASP A 40 10.29 -1.45 -20.13
N GLY A 41 11.26 -1.34 -19.22
CA GLY A 41 11.02 -0.99 -17.82
C GLY A 41 10.30 0.35 -17.63
N ILE A 42 10.52 1.32 -18.53
CA ILE A 42 9.85 2.64 -18.47
C ILE A 42 8.34 2.50 -18.72
N LYS A 43 7.93 1.62 -19.63
CA LYS A 43 6.51 1.33 -19.89
C LYS A 43 5.86 0.70 -18.65
N GLY A 44 6.57 -0.23 -18.01
CA GLY A 44 6.15 -0.82 -16.75
C GLY A 44 6.01 0.20 -15.62
N LEU A 45 6.97 1.13 -15.51
CA LEU A 45 6.94 2.20 -14.51
C LEU A 45 5.72 3.12 -14.70
N LEU A 46 5.43 3.55 -15.93
CA LEU A 46 4.25 4.36 -16.23
C LEU A 46 2.96 3.61 -15.91
N LEU A 47 2.85 2.34 -16.31
CA LEU A 47 1.69 1.51 -16.02
C LEU A 47 1.46 1.36 -14.51
N MET A 48 2.50 1.03 -13.75
CA MET A 48 2.41 0.88 -12.30
C MET A 48 2.07 2.19 -11.61
N SER A 49 2.62 3.31 -12.07
CA SER A 49 2.28 4.64 -11.53
C SER A 49 0.80 4.96 -11.69
N VAL A 50 0.21 4.67 -12.86
CA VAL A 50 -1.22 4.87 -13.11
C VAL A 50 -2.05 3.92 -12.25
N LEU A 51 -1.66 2.64 -12.16
CA LEU A 51 -2.37 1.65 -11.36
C LEU A 51 -2.36 1.99 -9.87
N PHE A 52 -1.23 2.43 -9.32
CA PHE A 52 -1.16 2.88 -7.92
C PHE A 52 -2.07 4.07 -7.68
N ALA A 53 -2.02 5.10 -8.53
CA ALA A 53 -2.87 6.28 -8.40
C ALA A 53 -4.37 5.91 -8.46
N TYR A 54 -4.76 5.08 -9.42
CA TYR A 54 -6.14 4.65 -9.59
C TYR A 54 -6.62 3.79 -8.41
N LEU A 55 -5.88 2.72 -8.07
CA LEU A 55 -6.28 1.78 -7.03
C LEU A 55 -6.25 2.45 -5.64
N GLY A 56 -5.22 3.26 -5.36
CA GLY A 56 -5.12 4.01 -4.12
C GLY A 56 -6.28 5.00 -3.95
N GLY A 57 -6.60 5.76 -5.00
CA GLY A 57 -7.76 6.65 -5.02
C GLY A 57 -9.08 5.91 -4.83
N TYR A 58 -9.25 4.78 -5.51
CA TYR A 58 -10.45 3.94 -5.40
C TYR A 58 -10.64 3.39 -3.99
N VAL A 59 -9.58 2.91 -3.33
CA VAL A 59 -9.63 2.43 -1.95
C VAL A 59 -9.98 3.57 -0.99
N MET A 60 -9.37 4.75 -1.13
CA MET A 60 -9.70 5.92 -0.30
C MET A 60 -11.16 6.35 -0.46
N TYR A 61 -11.67 6.32 -1.69
CA TYR A 61 -13.08 6.59 -1.99
C TYR A 61 -14.00 5.57 -1.31
N LEU A 62 -13.71 4.28 -1.41
CA LEU A 62 -14.48 3.22 -0.75
C LEU A 62 -14.50 3.37 0.77
N CYS A 63 -13.34 3.60 1.40
CA CYS A 63 -13.24 3.81 2.84
C CYS A 63 -14.09 5.00 3.31
N THR A 64 -14.08 6.10 2.53
CA THR A 64 -14.86 7.30 2.81
C THR A 64 -16.36 7.05 2.64
N SER A 65 -16.75 6.37 1.55
CA SER A 65 -18.15 6.06 1.25
C SER A 65 -18.77 5.11 2.27
N LEU A 66 -18.01 4.12 2.74
CA LEU A 66 -18.49 3.14 3.73
C LEU A 66 -18.48 3.67 5.17
N ARG A 67 -17.92 4.88 5.40
CA ARG A 67 -17.69 5.48 6.73
C ARG A 67 -17.09 4.47 7.71
N SER A 68 -16.12 3.68 7.25
CA SER A 68 -15.47 2.65 8.06
C SER A 68 -14.18 3.21 8.65
N ALA A 69 -14.03 3.12 9.97
CA ALA A 69 -12.81 3.54 10.68
C ALA A 69 -11.74 2.43 10.75
N SER A 70 -12.12 1.19 10.42
CA SER A 70 -11.25 0.02 10.48
C SER A 70 -11.25 -0.76 9.17
N TYR A 71 -10.10 -1.31 8.78
CA TYR A 71 -9.96 -2.16 7.60
C TYR A 71 -10.86 -3.41 7.68
N LYS A 72 -11.10 -3.91 8.90
CA LYS A 72 -11.99 -5.05 9.15
C LYS A 72 -13.43 -4.75 8.75
N ASP A 73 -13.92 -3.55 9.09
CA ASP A 73 -15.27 -3.13 8.71
C ASP A 73 -15.41 -2.97 7.19
N VAL A 74 -14.34 -2.54 6.52
CA VAL A 74 -14.30 -2.49 5.05
C VAL A 74 -14.44 -3.89 4.47
N PHE A 75 -13.66 -4.87 4.94
CA PHE A 75 -13.75 -6.25 4.44
C PHE A 75 -15.09 -6.91 4.71
N ILE A 76 -15.65 -6.72 5.92
CA ILE A 76 -16.96 -7.30 6.28
C ILE A 76 -18.07 -6.70 5.42
N LYS A 77 -18.04 -5.39 5.16
CA LYS A 77 -19.05 -4.73 4.31
C LYS A 77 -18.92 -5.07 2.83
N LEU A 78 -17.69 -5.28 2.34
CA LEU A 78 -17.43 -5.53 0.92
C LEU A 78 -17.66 -6.99 0.51
N ILE A 79 -17.26 -7.95 1.36
CA ILE A 79 -17.18 -9.38 1.01
C ILE A 79 -18.05 -10.25 1.94
N GLY A 80 -18.67 -9.65 2.97
CA GLY A 80 -19.49 -10.34 3.95
C GLY A 80 -18.73 -10.85 5.18
N ARG A 81 -19.47 -11.32 6.18
CA ARG A 81 -18.94 -11.61 7.54
C ARG A 81 -17.95 -12.78 7.60
N GLN A 82 -18.18 -13.85 6.84
CA GLN A 82 -17.31 -15.04 6.84
C GLN A 82 -16.02 -14.78 6.05
N ALA A 83 -16.12 -14.32 4.80
CA ALA A 83 -14.96 -13.98 3.98
C ALA A 83 -14.15 -12.82 4.57
N GLY A 84 -14.82 -11.80 5.12
CA GLY A 84 -14.16 -10.69 5.80
C GLY A 84 -13.34 -11.13 7.02
N ALA A 85 -13.83 -12.10 7.80
CA ALA A 85 -13.07 -12.65 8.93
C ALA A 85 -11.85 -13.49 8.50
N VAL A 86 -11.91 -14.14 7.33
CA VAL A 86 -10.74 -14.82 6.75
C VAL A 86 -9.71 -13.78 6.30
N MET A 87 -10.14 -12.73 5.61
CA MET A 87 -9.27 -11.63 5.18
C MET A 87 -8.63 -10.89 6.35
N ASP A 88 -9.36 -10.70 7.45
CA ASP A 88 -8.84 -10.12 8.70
C ASP A 88 -7.64 -10.93 9.24
N ARG A 89 -7.78 -12.25 9.31
CA ARG A 89 -6.68 -13.15 9.74
C ARG A 89 -5.51 -13.13 8.77
N LEU A 90 -5.77 -13.17 7.47
CA LEU A 90 -4.72 -13.08 6.44
C LEU A 90 -3.96 -11.75 6.55
N ASN A 91 -4.68 -10.64 6.67
CA ASN A 91 -4.09 -9.32 6.81
C ASN A 91 -3.24 -9.21 8.08
N LEU A 92 -3.70 -9.79 9.20
CA LEU A 92 -2.90 -9.87 10.42
C LEU A 92 -1.59 -10.65 10.20
N CYS A 93 -1.65 -11.80 9.52
CA CYS A 93 -0.45 -12.57 9.17
C CYS A 93 0.50 -11.76 8.27
N ILE A 94 -0.03 -11.05 7.27
CA ILE A 94 0.78 -10.21 6.36
C ILE A 94 1.41 -9.05 7.12
N LEU A 95 0.67 -8.37 8.00
CA LEU A 95 1.19 -7.27 8.81
C LEU A 95 2.36 -7.75 9.69
N LEU A 96 2.19 -8.87 10.40
CA LEU A 96 3.25 -9.46 11.21
C LEU A 96 4.43 -9.90 10.34
N GLY A 97 4.18 -10.57 9.22
CA GLY A 97 5.22 -11.01 8.29
C GLY A 97 6.02 -9.84 7.71
N SER A 98 5.35 -8.77 7.29
CA SER A 98 5.99 -7.55 6.78
C SER A 98 6.85 -6.88 7.84
N LEU A 99 6.36 -6.80 9.08
CA LEU A 99 7.13 -6.27 10.22
C LEU A 99 8.38 -7.11 10.48
N SER A 100 8.25 -8.45 10.45
CA SER A 100 9.37 -9.37 10.62
C SER A 100 10.42 -9.21 9.51
N VAL A 101 10.02 -9.07 8.25
CA VAL A 101 10.94 -8.84 7.13
C VAL A 101 11.65 -7.49 7.27
N MET A 102 10.94 -6.43 7.66
CA MET A 102 11.53 -5.12 7.90
C MET A 102 12.54 -5.15 9.06
N MET A 103 12.22 -5.83 10.16
CA MET A 103 13.13 -6.02 11.30
C MET A 103 14.36 -6.85 10.92
N ALA A 104 14.19 -7.94 10.16
CA ALA A 104 15.29 -8.78 9.69
C ALA A 104 16.25 -8.01 8.77
N GLY A 105 15.71 -7.18 7.86
CA GLY A 105 16.51 -6.32 7.00
C GLY A 105 17.33 -5.27 7.77
N SER A 106 16.85 -4.80 8.93
CA SER A 106 17.61 -3.88 9.80
C SER A 106 18.77 -4.55 10.54
N ALA A 107 18.76 -5.87 10.71
CA ALA A 107 19.81 -6.64 11.38
C ALA A 107 20.80 -7.28 10.39
N ALA A 108 20.60 -7.10 9.09
CA ALA A 108 21.42 -7.69 8.03
C ALA A 108 22.66 -6.84 7.66
N VAL A 109 23.04 -5.88 8.50
CA VAL A 109 24.22 -5.02 8.36
C VAL A 109 25.07 -5.09 9.62
#